data_AF-A0A2V7U4W7-F1
#
_entry.id   AF-A0A2V7U4W7-F1
#
_cell.length_a   1.000
_cell.length_b   1.000
_cell.length_c   1.000
_cell.angle_alpha   90.00
_cell.angle_beta   90.00
_cell.angle_gamma   90.00
#
_symmetry.space_group_name_H-M   'P 1'
#
loop_
_entity.id
_entity.type
_entity.pdbx_description
1 polymer ?
#
loop_
_entity_poly.entity_id
_entity_poly.type
_entity_poly.pdbx_seq_one_letter_code
_entity_poly.pdbx_strand_id
1 'polypeptide(L)' 'MDRRHLSTIADLTGEQREEAVLQAVQAAAVVPDPALRSALEGLRDSDPSMKVRAAARAALEPPRR' A
#
# COMPACT_ATOMS: atom_id res chain seq x y z
N MET A 1 -1.65 -6.96 -1.40
CA MET A 1 -2.19 -5.76 -2.08
C MET A 1 -1.71 -5.79 -3.52
N ASP A 2 -2.62 -5.86 -4.51
CA ASP A 2 -2.24 -5.95 -5.92
C ASP A 2 -2.74 -4.75 -6.72
N ARG A 3 -1.82 -3.85 -7.06
CA ARG A 3 -2.09 -2.67 -7.90
C ARG A 3 -2.57 -3.07 -9.30
N ARG A 4 -2.16 -4.23 -9.81
CA ARG A 4 -2.61 -4.73 -11.13
C ARG A 4 -4.08 -5.10 -11.10
N HIS A 5 -4.57 -5.63 -9.98
CA HIS A 5 -6.00 -5.88 -9.81
C HIS A 5 -6.82 -4.58 -9.86
N LEU A 6 -6.34 -3.51 -9.22
CA LEU A 6 -7.02 -2.21 -9.34
C LEU A 6 -6.99 -1.66 -10.77
N SER A 7 -5.94 -1.96 -11.54
CA SER A 7 -5.83 -1.52 -12.93
C SER A 7 -6.86 -2.14 -13.87
N THR A 8 -7.45 -3.29 -13.50
CA THR A 8 -8.52 -3.94 -14.29
C THR A 8 -9.90 -3.34 -14.06
N ILE A 9 -10.07 -2.45 -13.07
CA ILE A 9 -11.32 -1.75 -12.82
C ILE A 9 -11.38 -0.53 -13.75
N ALA A 10 -12.24 -0.60 -14.77
CA ALA A 10 -12.31 0.37 -15.85
C ALA A 10 -12.64 1.81 -15.38
N ASP A 11 -13.43 1.93 -14.32
CA ASP A 11 -13.94 3.22 -13.83
C ASP A 11 -13.03 3.93 -12.83
N LEU A 12 -11.88 3.33 -12.46
CA LEU A 12 -10.92 3.98 -11.57
C LEU A 12 -9.87 4.77 -12.35
N THR A 13 -9.76 6.06 -12.06
CA THR A 13 -8.65 6.88 -12.55
C THR A 13 -7.32 6.44 -11.91
N GLY A 14 -6.20 6.87 -12.49
CA GLY A 14 -4.88 6.60 -11.90
C GLY A 14 -4.74 7.14 -10.47
N GLU A 15 -5.34 8.30 -10.20
CA GLU A 15 -5.34 8.93 -8.88
C GLU A 15 -6.21 8.17 -7.87
N GLN A 16 -7.41 7.76 -8.26
CA GLN A 16 -8.29 6.96 -7.39
C GLN A 16 -7.67 5.60 -7.04
N ARG A 17 -6.90 5.00 -7.97
CA ARG A 17 -6.14 3.78 -7.68
C ARG A 17 -5.01 4.02 -6.69
N GLU A 18 -4.26 5.10 -6.85
CA GLU A 18 -3.22 5.48 -5.89
C GLU A 18 -3.82 5.68 -4.49
N GLU A 19 -4.93 6.41 -4.40
CA GLU A 19 -5.63 6.67 -3.13
C GLU A 19 -6.13 5.37 -2.48
N ALA A 20 -6.73 4.46 -3.27
CA ALA A 20 -7.16 3.16 -2.76
C ALA A 20 -5.99 2.35 -2.19
N VAL A 21 -4.83 2.36 -2.84
CA VAL A 21 -3.63 1.69 -2.32
C VAL A 21 -3.14 2.36 -1.03
N LEU A 22 -3.14 3.69 -0.96
CA LEU A 22 -2.75 4.43 0.25
C LEU A 22 -3.64 4.07 1.45
N GLN A 23 -4.95 4.03 1.26
CA GLN A 23 -5.89 3.62 2.32
C GLN A 23 -5.67 2.17 2.76
N ALA A 24 -5.41 1.28 1.79
CA ALA A 24 -5.16 -0.12 2.08
C ALA A 24 -3.83 -0.33 2.85
N VAL A 25 -2.80 0.48 2.56
CA VAL A 25 -1.54 0.51 3.32
C VAL A 25 -1.79 0.93 4.78
N GLN A 26 -2.59 1.98 5.00
CA GLN A 26 -2.93 2.44 6.36
C GLN A 26 -3.68 1.36 7.15
N ALA A 27 -4.64 0.68 6.52
CA ALA A 27 -5.36 -0.42 7.15
C ALA A 27 -4.42 -1.61 7.47
N ALA A 28 -3.50 -1.94 6.57
CA ALA A 28 -2.54 -3.03 6.78
C ALA A 28 -1.55 -2.75 7.92
N ALA A 29 -1.22 -1.48 8.19
CA ALA A 29 -0.25 -1.09 9.21
C ALA A 29 -0.65 -1.50 10.64
N VAL A 30 -1.95 -1.61 10.92
CA VAL A 30 -2.49 -1.89 12.26
C VAL A 30 -2.87 -3.36 12.46
N VAL A 31 -2.81 -4.18 11.41
CA VAL A 31 -3.18 -5.59 11.46
C VAL A 31 -1.91 -6.44 11.62
N PRO A 32 -1.77 -7.24 12.70
CA PRO A 32 -0.60 -8.08 12.93
C PRO A 32 -0.66 -9.37 12.07
N ASP A 33 -0.59 -9.21 10.75
CA ASP A 33 -0.59 -10.30 9.77
C ASP A 33 0.74 -10.32 9.00
N PRO A 34 1.52 -11.41 9.10
CA PRO A 34 2.77 -11.57 8.35
C PRO A 34 2.62 -11.42 6.83
N ALA A 35 1.50 -11.87 6.26
CA ALA A 35 1.26 -11.75 4.82
C ALA A 35 1.03 -10.28 4.41
N LEU A 36 0.33 -9.50 5.25
CA LEU A 36 0.18 -8.06 5.05
C LEU A 36 1.52 -7.33 5.20
N ARG A 37 2.35 -7.74 6.17
CA ARG A 37 3.70 -7.21 6.31
C ARG A 37 4.55 -7.44 5.06
N SER A 38 4.59 -8.65 4.52
CA SER A 38 5.31 -8.95 3.28
C SER A 38 4.74 -8.18 2.07
N ALA A 39 3.42 -7.98 2.03
CA ALA A 39 2.82 -7.14 0.99
C ALA A 39 3.26 -5.67 1.09
N LEU A 40 3.36 -5.11 2.30
CA LEU A 40 3.88 -3.76 2.54
C LEU A 40 5.35 -3.64 2.14
N GLU A 41 6.17 -4.65 2.41
CA GLU A 41 7.58 -4.69 1.97
C GLU A 41 7.68 -4.66 0.43
N GLY A 42 6.84 -5.43 -0.27
CA GLY A 42 6.77 -5.38 -1.73
C GLY A 42 6.37 -3.99 -2.27
N LEU A 43 5.39 -3.34 -1.64
CA LEU A 43 4.97 -1.98 -2.02
C LEU A 43 6.09 -0.96 -1.78
N ARG A 44 6.77 -1.03 -0.62
CA ARG A 44 7.90 -0.16 -0.25
C ARG A 44 8.99 -0.15 -1.32
N ASP A 45 9.29 -1.32 -1.90
CA ASP A 45 10.45 -1.52 -2.75
C ASP A 45 10.14 -1.32 -4.24
N SER A 46 8.91 -1.61 -4.68
CA SER A 46 8.60 -1.75 -6.11
C SER A 46 7.37 -0.99 -6.61
N ASP A 47 6.55 -0.36 -5.76
CA ASP A 47 5.38 0.38 -6.26
C ASP A 47 5.81 1.59 -7.11
N PRO A 48 5.21 1.85 -8.30
CA PRO A 48 5.60 2.96 -9.16
C PRO A 48 5.37 4.34 -8.52
N SER A 49 4.40 4.47 -7.61
CA SER A 49 4.11 5.71 -6.90
C SER A 49 5.09 5.95 -5.76
N MET A 50 5.82 7.07 -5.82
CA MET A 50 6.65 7.55 -4.71
C MET A 50 5.85 7.66 -3.40
N LYS A 51 4.59 8.10 -3.47
CA LYS A 51 3.74 8.29 -2.30
C LYS A 51 3.39 6.96 -1.66
N VAL A 52 3.02 5.96 -2.46
CA VAL A 52 2.73 4.60 -1.96
C VAL A 52 3.98 3.98 -1.33
N ARG A 53 5.16 4.13 -1.95
CA ARG A 53 6.41 3.64 -1.37
C ARG A 53 6.69 4.29 -0.01
N ALA A 54 6.49 5.59 0.12
CA ALA A 54 6.68 6.31 1.37
C ALA A 54 5.68 5.88 2.47
N ALA A 55 4.40 5.73 2.11
CA ALA A 55 3.38 5.25 3.04
C ALA A 55 3.68 3.82 3.54
N ALA A 56 4.13 2.93 2.65
CA ALA A 56 4.52 1.57 3.02
C ALA A 56 5.74 1.54 3.96
N ARG A 57 6.71 2.47 3.80
CA ARG A 57 7.83 2.63 4.75
C ARG A 57 7.31 3.00 6.13
N ALA A 58 6.47 4.04 6.21
CA ALA A 58 5.90 4.49 7.48
C ALA A 58 5.07 3.39 8.17
N ALA A 59 4.29 2.62 7.40
CA ALA A 59 3.49 1.51 7.91
C ALA A 59 4.33 0.35 8.49
N LEU A 60 5.59 0.20 8.04
CA LEU A 60 6.51 -0.83 8.53
C LEU A 60 7.35 -0.36 9.73
N GLU A 61 7.36 0.94 10.01
CA GLU A 61 8.04 1.47 11.20
C GLU A 61 7.25 1.11 12.46
N PRO A 62 7.93 0.74 13.56
CA PRO A 62 7.25 0.53 14.83
C PRO A 62 6.58 1.85 15.28
N PRO A 63 5.35 1.79 15.83
CA PRO A 63 4.69 2.99 16.32
C PRO A 63 5.59 3.65 17.36
N ARG A 64 5.92 4.93 17.12
CA ARG A 64 6.62 5.77 18.10
C ARG A 64 5.70 5.88 19.32
N ARG A 65 6.08 5.20 20.40
CA ARG A 65 5.45 5.33 21.73
C ARG A 65 5.86 6.63 22.39
#